data_AF-A0A924D596-F1
#
_entry.id   AF-A0A924D596-F1
#
_cell.length_a   1.000
_cell.length_b   1.000
_cell.length_c   1.000
_cell.angle_alpha   90.00
_cell.angle_beta   90.00
_cell.angle_gamma   90.00
#
_symmetry.space_group_name_H-M   'P 1'
#
loop_
_entity.id
_entity.type
_entity.pdbx_description
1 polymer ?
#
loop_
_entity_poly.entity_id
_entity_poly.type
_entity_poly.pdbx_seq_one_letter_code
_entity_poly.pdbx_strand_id
1 'polypeptide(L)'
;MKNYTLTAIILLFVSMASFAQLGNRFQDKKDQIKAMKVGYITNELNLTPDEASKFWPLFNAFEQKQQDVRKTKLKNYIDKSFDSDGIDKLSDKDANTLLTQMENSEEELYFAKKKFISSLKTILPAVKIIKLKKAEVEFSRKLLKQYRDRK
;
A
#
# COMPACT_ATOMS: atom_id res chain seq x y z
N MET A 1 45.42 29.33 -1.49
CA MET A 1 44.11 29.66 -0.86
C MET A 1 42.89 29.20 -1.68
N LYS A 2 42.97 29.08 -3.01
CA LYS A 2 41.84 28.69 -3.90
C LYS A 2 41.36 27.22 -3.77
N ASN A 3 42.21 26.34 -3.22
CA ASN A 3 41.95 24.89 -3.19
C ASN A 3 41.10 24.50 -1.96
N TYR A 4 41.27 25.22 -0.85
CA TYR A 4 40.52 24.99 0.39
C TYR A 4 39.05 25.42 0.28
N THR A 5 38.78 26.48 -0.50
CA THR A 5 37.42 26.92 -0.83
C THR A 5 36.69 25.90 -1.68
N LEU A 6 37.36 25.25 -2.63
CA LEU A 6 36.76 24.19 -3.46
C LEU A 6 36.43 22.94 -2.64
N THR A 7 37.34 22.53 -1.74
CA THR A 7 37.09 21.39 -0.83
C THR A 7 35.97 21.68 0.17
N ALA A 8 35.86 22.92 0.68
CA ALA A 8 34.78 23.30 1.58
C ALA A 8 33.41 23.26 0.89
N ILE A 9 33.33 23.69 -0.38
CA ILE A 9 32.10 23.64 -1.18
C ILE A 9 31.68 22.18 -1.45
N ILE A 10 32.62 21.30 -1.79
CA ILE A 10 32.35 19.87 -2.00
C ILE A 10 31.84 19.23 -0.70
N LEU A 11 32.46 19.53 0.45
CA LEU A 11 32.03 19.02 1.74
C LEU A 11 30.59 19.48 2.09
N LEU A 12 30.26 20.72 1.76
CA LEU A 12 28.92 21.29 1.95
C LEU A 12 27.87 20.55 1.09
N PHE A 13 28.18 20.26 -0.17
CA PHE A 13 27.29 19.50 -1.05
C PHE A 13 27.08 18.05 -0.60
N VAL A 14 28.12 17.38 -0.10
CA VAL A 14 28.01 16.02 0.46
C VAL A 14 27.15 15.99 1.73
N SER A 15 27.24 17.04 2.56
CA SER A 15 26.37 17.17 3.75
C SER A 15 24.90 17.36 3.38
N MET A 16 24.59 18.17 2.36
CA MET A 16 23.21 18.36 1.87
C MET A 16 22.61 17.08 1.27
N ALA A 17 23.42 16.24 0.59
CA ALA A 17 22.96 14.94 0.08
C ALA A 17 22.56 13.96 1.19
N SER A 18 23.19 14.07 2.36
CA SER A 18 22.87 13.23 3.54
C SER A 18 21.52 13.62 4.17
N PHE A 19 21.15 14.91 4.13
CA PHE A 19 19.83 15.38 4.60
C PHE A 19 18.69 15.01 3.64
N ALA A 20 18.95 14.87 2.34
CA ALA A 20 17.95 14.42 1.36
C ALA A 20 17.52 12.95 1.52
N GLN A 21 18.36 12.11 2.14
CA GLN A 21 18.04 10.68 2.37
C GLN A 21 17.04 10.44 3.50
N LEU A 22 16.74 11.44 4.35
CA LEU A 22 15.88 11.25 5.51
C LEU A 22 14.38 11.15 5.15
N GLY A 23 13.92 11.89 4.13
CA GLY A 23 12.53 11.87 3.66
C GLY A 23 12.15 10.64 2.83
N ASN A 24 13.12 9.99 2.19
CA ASN A 24 12.86 8.89 1.24
C ASN A 24 12.67 7.51 1.89
N ARG A 25 13.12 7.30 3.13
CA ARG A 25 13.12 5.96 3.76
C ARG A 25 11.76 5.29 3.84
N PHE A 26 10.67 6.06 4.00
CA PHE A 26 9.32 5.49 4.06
C PHE A 26 8.82 5.06 2.67
N GLN A 27 9.12 5.86 1.66
CA GLN A 27 8.79 5.54 0.27
C GLN A 27 9.59 4.33 -0.21
N ASP A 28 10.90 4.28 0.10
CA ASP A 28 11.77 3.15 -0.20
C ASP A 28 11.25 1.84 0.42
N LYS A 29 10.80 1.88 1.67
CA LYS A 29 10.18 0.71 2.32
C LYS A 29 8.88 0.28 1.65
N LYS A 30 8.02 1.22 1.25
CA LYS A 30 6.78 0.91 0.53
C LYS A 30 7.08 0.24 -0.81
N ASP A 31 8.04 0.76 -1.55
CA ASP A 31 8.39 0.23 -2.86
C ASP A 31 9.11 -1.12 -2.75
N GLN A 32 9.93 -1.32 -1.71
CA GLN A 32 10.46 -2.64 -1.36
C GLN A 32 9.35 -3.67 -1.08
N ILE A 33 8.30 -3.28 -0.33
CA ILE A 33 7.16 -4.15 -0.05
C ILE A 33 6.39 -4.48 -1.33
N LYS A 34 6.16 -3.50 -2.21
CA LYS A 34 5.51 -3.74 -3.51
C LYS A 34 6.33 -4.71 -4.35
N ALA A 35 7.64 -4.52 -4.46
CA ALA A 35 8.52 -5.41 -5.21
C ALA A 35 8.48 -6.85 -4.66
N MET A 36 8.54 -7.00 -3.33
CA MET A 36 8.37 -8.31 -2.68
C MET A 36 7.02 -8.94 -2.98
N LYS A 37 5.94 -8.15 -2.97
CA LYS A 37 4.58 -8.62 -3.29
C LYS A 37 4.48 -9.09 -4.74
N VAL A 38 5.04 -8.31 -5.68
CA VAL A 38 5.08 -8.67 -7.10
C VAL A 38 5.81 -10.00 -7.29
N GLY A 39 7.01 -10.14 -6.73
CA GLY A 39 7.78 -11.39 -6.81
C GLY A 39 7.04 -12.58 -6.19
N TYR A 40 6.42 -12.38 -5.02
CA TYR A 40 5.64 -13.43 -4.36
C TYR A 40 4.46 -13.91 -5.21
N ILE A 41 3.67 -12.98 -5.75
CA ILE A 41 2.52 -13.32 -6.60
C ILE A 41 2.97 -14.01 -7.90
N THR A 42 4.02 -13.50 -8.57
CA THR A 42 4.54 -14.13 -9.79
C THR A 42 4.91 -15.60 -9.55
N ASN A 43 5.61 -15.87 -8.44
CA ASN A 43 6.06 -17.21 -8.08
C ASN A 43 4.88 -18.15 -7.74
N GLU A 44 3.85 -17.66 -7.07
CA GLU A 44 2.70 -18.51 -6.64
C GLU A 44 1.72 -18.82 -7.78
N LEU A 45 1.53 -17.89 -8.71
CA LEU A 45 0.52 -18.03 -9.77
C LEU A 45 1.01 -18.80 -11.00
N ASN A 46 2.33 -18.85 -11.24
CA ASN A 46 2.93 -19.41 -12.46
C ASN A 46 2.22 -18.91 -13.73
N LEU A 47 2.18 -17.58 -13.88
CA LEU A 47 1.56 -16.93 -15.03
C LEU A 47 2.40 -17.14 -16.28
N THR A 48 1.76 -17.42 -17.41
CA THR A 48 2.42 -17.33 -18.72
C THR A 48 2.70 -15.86 -19.07
N PRO A 49 3.61 -15.57 -20.01
CA PRO A 49 3.86 -14.19 -20.44
C PRO A 49 2.59 -13.46 -20.93
N ASP A 50 1.71 -14.16 -21.68
CA ASP A 50 0.43 -13.60 -22.14
C ASP A 50 -0.52 -13.30 -20.97
N GLU A 51 -0.69 -14.24 -20.05
CA GLU A 51 -1.50 -14.04 -18.84
C GLU A 51 -0.97 -12.89 -17.99
N ALA A 52 0.36 -12.82 -17.77
CA ALA A 52 1.00 -11.79 -16.96
C ALA A 52 0.78 -10.39 -17.56
N SER A 53 0.89 -10.25 -18.89
CA SER A 53 0.69 -8.97 -19.58
C SER A 53 -0.71 -8.39 -19.36
N LYS A 54 -1.73 -9.24 -19.24
CA LYS A 54 -3.13 -8.87 -18.99
C LYS A 54 -3.44 -8.74 -17.48
N PHE A 55 -2.80 -9.57 -16.67
CA PHE A 55 -3.01 -9.63 -15.22
C PHE A 55 -2.52 -8.39 -14.48
N TRP A 56 -1.26 -7.98 -14.71
CA TRP A 56 -0.63 -6.91 -13.93
C TRP A 56 -1.36 -5.56 -14.00
N PRO A 57 -1.86 -5.10 -15.17
CA PRO A 57 -2.65 -3.89 -15.25
C PRO A 57 -3.91 -3.94 -14.37
N LEU A 58 -4.63 -5.07 -14.38
CA LEU A 58 -5.84 -5.25 -13.55
C LEU A 58 -5.50 -5.29 -12.06
N PHE A 59 -4.44 -6.02 -11.70
CA PHE A 59 -4.00 -6.13 -10.32
C PHE A 59 -3.57 -4.78 -9.75
N ASN A 60 -2.76 -4.04 -10.50
CA ASN A 60 -2.27 -2.72 -10.09
C ASN A 60 -3.41 -1.70 -9.96
N ALA A 61 -4.37 -1.70 -10.89
CA ALA A 61 -5.55 -0.83 -10.80
C ALA A 61 -6.40 -1.16 -9.57
N PHE A 62 -6.59 -2.44 -9.26
CA PHE A 62 -7.33 -2.85 -8.06
C PHE A 62 -6.58 -2.47 -6.77
N GLU A 63 -5.27 -2.70 -6.70
CA GLU A 63 -4.44 -2.30 -5.56
C GLU A 63 -4.45 -0.78 -5.34
N GLN A 64 -4.38 0.00 -6.41
CA GLN A 64 -4.48 1.46 -6.33
C GLN A 64 -5.84 1.87 -5.79
N LYS A 65 -6.93 1.30 -6.31
CA LYS A 65 -8.29 1.55 -5.81
C LYS A 65 -8.42 1.22 -4.33
N GLN A 66 -7.87 0.09 -3.89
CA GLN A 66 -7.84 -0.26 -2.47
C GLN A 66 -7.07 0.76 -1.63
N GLN A 67 -5.93 1.24 -2.13
CA GLN A 67 -5.13 2.25 -1.43
C GLN A 67 -5.88 3.58 -1.32
N ASP A 68 -6.58 3.99 -2.37
CA ASP A 68 -7.31 5.25 -2.37
C ASP A 68 -8.52 5.21 -1.43
N VAL A 69 -9.27 4.10 -1.41
CA VAL A 69 -10.35 3.91 -0.43
C VAL A 69 -9.79 3.79 0.99
N ARG A 70 -8.61 3.22 1.20
CA ARG A 70 -7.98 3.16 2.52
C ARG A 70 -7.49 4.53 3.04
N LYS A 71 -7.36 5.55 2.18
CA LYS A 71 -6.96 6.91 2.59
C LYS A 71 -8.16 7.75 3.07
N THR A 72 -9.31 7.14 3.32
CA THR A 72 -10.54 7.85 3.71
C THR A 72 -10.40 8.57 5.05
N LYS A 73 -11.24 9.60 5.22
CA LYS A 73 -11.23 10.48 6.38
C LYS A 73 -11.44 9.73 7.70
N LEU A 74 -12.23 8.66 7.69
CA LEU A 74 -12.42 7.78 8.86
C LEU A 74 -11.09 7.23 9.37
N LYS A 75 -10.27 6.66 8.50
CA LYS A 75 -8.96 6.13 8.91
C LYS A 75 -8.09 7.24 9.50
N ASN A 76 -8.03 8.39 8.84
CA ASN A 76 -7.24 9.52 9.32
C ASN A 76 -7.75 10.07 10.66
N TYR A 77 -9.06 9.97 10.92
CA TYR A 77 -9.66 10.36 12.19
C TYR A 77 -9.27 9.36 13.29
N ILE A 78 -9.48 8.07 13.05
CA ILE A 78 -9.10 6.97 13.97
C ILE A 78 -7.62 7.02 14.32
N ASP A 79 -6.73 7.10 13.30
CA ASP A 79 -5.28 7.12 13.49
C ASP A 79 -4.81 8.33 14.33
N LYS A 80 -5.56 9.45 14.32
CA LYS A 80 -5.27 10.65 15.12
C LYS A 80 -5.94 10.63 16.50
N SER A 81 -7.04 9.90 16.65
CA SER A 81 -7.84 9.86 17.87
C SER A 81 -7.38 8.79 18.85
N PHE A 82 -6.55 7.83 18.45
CA PHE A 82 -6.00 6.77 19.31
C PHE A 82 -5.23 7.30 20.55
N ASP A 83 -4.71 8.52 20.49
CA ASP A 83 -3.94 9.15 21.57
C ASP A 83 -4.72 10.21 22.38
N SER A 84 -6.04 10.38 22.21
CA SER A 84 -6.81 11.44 22.89
C SER A 84 -8.28 11.09 23.17
N ASP A 85 -8.92 11.80 24.13
CA ASP A 85 -10.39 11.83 24.37
C ASP A 85 -11.24 12.27 23.14
N GLY A 86 -10.65 12.34 21.95
CA GLY A 86 -11.25 12.92 20.75
C GLY A 86 -12.50 12.18 20.27
N ILE A 87 -12.56 10.85 20.47
CA ILE A 87 -13.74 10.03 20.12
C ILE A 87 -14.90 10.36 21.06
N ASP A 88 -14.65 10.46 22.37
CA ASP A 88 -15.70 10.74 23.36
C ASP A 88 -16.24 12.17 23.29
N LYS A 89 -15.53 13.07 22.58
CA LYS A 89 -15.95 14.46 22.32
C LYS A 89 -16.60 14.64 20.95
N LEU A 90 -16.76 13.57 20.17
CA LEU A 90 -17.36 13.63 18.85
C LEU A 90 -18.85 13.91 18.96
N SER A 91 -19.36 14.86 18.17
CA SER A 91 -20.81 15.07 18.09
C SER A 91 -21.47 13.90 17.37
N ASP A 92 -22.73 13.59 17.73
CA ASP A 92 -23.50 12.55 17.03
C ASP A 92 -23.57 12.79 15.51
N LYS A 93 -23.61 14.06 15.08
CA LYS A 93 -23.62 14.42 13.67
C LYS A 93 -22.31 14.02 12.96
N ASP A 94 -21.18 14.30 13.59
CA ASP A 94 -19.86 13.96 13.03
C ASP A 94 -19.63 12.45 13.08
N ALA A 95 -20.07 11.78 14.15
CA ALA A 95 -20.08 10.33 14.28
C ALA A 95 -20.86 9.67 13.14
N ASN A 96 -22.10 10.11 12.89
CA ASN A 96 -22.91 9.61 11.78
C ASN A 96 -22.24 9.86 10.43
N THR A 97 -21.60 11.01 10.23
CA THR A 97 -20.88 11.30 8.99
C THR A 97 -19.70 10.34 8.77
N LEU A 98 -18.96 10.02 9.84
CA LEU A 98 -17.86 9.06 9.80
C LEU A 98 -18.37 7.63 9.53
N LEU A 99 -19.48 7.23 10.14
CA LEU A 99 -20.11 5.93 9.91
C LEU A 99 -20.59 5.79 8.46
N THR A 100 -21.30 6.78 7.91
CA THR A 100 -21.71 6.75 6.50
C THR A 100 -20.51 6.69 5.56
N GLN A 101 -19.40 7.36 5.88
CA GLN A 101 -18.17 7.24 5.09
C GLN A 101 -17.55 5.85 5.19
N MET A 102 -17.64 5.19 6.34
CA MET A 102 -17.23 3.79 6.52
C MET A 102 -18.01 2.87 5.58
N GLU A 103 -19.34 2.94 5.65
CA GLU A 103 -20.26 2.13 4.86
C GLU A 103 -20.00 2.29 3.36
N ASN A 104 -19.91 3.54 2.88
CA ASN A 104 -19.61 3.84 1.48
C ASN A 104 -18.25 3.29 1.04
N SER A 105 -17.24 3.34 1.91
CA SER A 105 -15.90 2.81 1.62
C SER A 105 -15.92 1.28 1.51
N GLU A 106 -16.66 0.60 2.38
CA GLU A 106 -16.82 -0.86 2.33
C GLU A 106 -17.55 -1.30 1.06
N GLU A 107 -18.62 -0.59 0.69
CA GLU A 107 -19.38 -0.82 -0.53
C GLU A 107 -18.49 -0.62 -1.78
N GLU A 108 -17.71 0.46 -1.83
CA GLU A 108 -16.79 0.74 -2.92
C GLU A 108 -15.72 -0.36 -3.07
N LEU A 109 -15.15 -0.83 -1.96
CA LEU A 109 -14.19 -1.94 -1.95
C LEU A 109 -14.83 -3.25 -2.41
N TYR A 110 -16.07 -3.52 -1.99
CA TYR A 110 -16.81 -4.69 -2.41
C TYR A 110 -17.03 -4.71 -3.92
N PHE A 111 -17.51 -3.61 -4.49
CA PHE A 111 -17.71 -3.49 -5.94
C PHE A 111 -16.39 -3.56 -6.72
N ALA A 112 -15.33 -2.90 -6.23
CA ALA A 112 -14.01 -2.99 -6.84
C ALA A 112 -13.49 -4.44 -6.86
N LYS A 113 -13.66 -5.18 -5.75
CA LYS A 113 -13.27 -6.59 -5.65
C LYS A 113 -14.08 -7.48 -6.59
N LYS A 114 -15.40 -7.27 -6.67
CA LYS A 114 -16.28 -8.01 -7.57
C LYS A 114 -15.89 -7.77 -9.03
N LYS A 115 -15.66 -6.51 -9.43
CA LYS A 115 -15.19 -6.15 -10.77
C LYS A 115 -13.84 -6.79 -11.09
N PHE A 116 -12.88 -6.69 -10.18
CA PHE A 116 -11.56 -7.29 -10.34
C PHE A 116 -11.63 -8.81 -10.56
N ILE A 117 -12.37 -9.53 -9.72
CA ILE A 117 -12.55 -10.99 -9.89
C ILE A 117 -13.23 -11.32 -11.23
N SER A 118 -14.23 -10.54 -11.63
CA SER A 118 -14.90 -10.72 -12.93
C SER A 118 -13.91 -10.56 -14.08
N SER A 119 -13.09 -9.50 -14.06
CA SER A 119 -12.06 -9.26 -15.07
C SER A 119 -10.96 -10.32 -15.05
N LEU A 120 -10.61 -10.89 -13.90
CA LEU A 120 -9.65 -12.00 -13.86
C LEU A 120 -10.21 -13.28 -14.48
N LYS A 121 -11.50 -13.57 -14.30
CA LYS A 121 -12.13 -14.77 -14.88
C LYS A 121 -12.09 -14.80 -16.41
N THR A 122 -11.94 -13.66 -17.08
CA THR A 122 -11.84 -13.61 -18.55
C THR A 122 -10.44 -13.90 -19.06
N ILE A 123 -9.41 -13.84 -18.20
CA ILE A 123 -8.00 -13.99 -18.60
C ILE A 123 -7.26 -15.10 -17.84
N LEU A 124 -7.82 -15.62 -16.73
CA LEU A 124 -7.19 -16.64 -15.89
C LEU A 124 -8.17 -17.75 -15.51
N PRO A 125 -7.70 -19.01 -15.39
CA PRO A 125 -8.46 -20.10 -14.79
C PRO A 125 -8.86 -19.80 -13.34
N ALA A 126 -10.07 -20.22 -12.94
CA ALA A 126 -10.60 -19.98 -11.60
C ALA A 126 -9.66 -20.45 -10.47
N VAL A 127 -8.96 -21.58 -10.66
CA VAL A 127 -7.98 -22.10 -9.69
C VAL A 127 -6.84 -21.10 -9.45
N LYS A 128 -6.32 -20.43 -10.48
CA LYS A 128 -5.26 -19.41 -10.33
C LYS A 128 -5.79 -18.19 -9.57
N ILE A 129 -7.05 -17.83 -9.75
CA ILE A 129 -7.70 -16.74 -9.00
C ILE A 129 -7.80 -17.08 -7.51
N ILE A 130 -8.14 -18.34 -7.17
CA ILE A 130 -8.15 -18.79 -5.77
C ILE A 130 -6.73 -18.81 -5.20
N LYS A 131 -5.73 -19.28 -5.96
CA LYS A 131 -4.31 -19.22 -5.55
C LYS A 131 -3.85 -17.78 -5.28
N LEU A 132 -4.26 -16.82 -6.11
CA LEU A 132 -4.01 -15.40 -5.86
C LEU A 132 -4.56 -14.95 -4.50
N LYS A 133 -5.80 -15.34 -4.17
CA LYS A 133 -6.39 -14.98 -2.87
C LYS A 133 -5.66 -15.61 -1.70
N LYS A 134 -5.22 -16.86 -1.83
CA LYS A 134 -4.35 -17.50 -0.84
C LYS A 134 -3.02 -16.74 -0.71
N ALA A 135 -2.36 -16.41 -1.83
CA ALA A 135 -1.08 -15.73 -1.86
C ALA A 135 -1.14 -14.32 -1.23
N GLU A 136 -2.20 -13.54 -1.51
CA GLU A 136 -2.43 -12.23 -0.89
C GLU A 136 -2.50 -12.32 0.66
N VAL A 137 -3.22 -13.33 1.17
CA VAL A 137 -3.37 -13.56 2.62
C VAL A 137 -2.05 -14.01 3.26
N GLU A 138 -1.36 -14.96 2.65
CA GLU A 138 -0.08 -15.48 3.16
C GLU A 138 1.01 -14.41 3.14
N PHE A 139 1.09 -13.62 2.07
CA PHE A 139 2.01 -12.49 1.99
C PHE A 139 1.76 -11.47 3.11
N SER A 140 0.48 -11.14 3.36
CA SER A 140 0.10 -10.21 4.43
C SER A 140 0.49 -10.74 5.82
N ARG A 141 0.25 -12.03 6.08
CA ARG A 141 0.67 -12.70 7.33
C ARG A 141 2.19 -12.69 7.48
N LYS A 142 2.93 -12.98 6.41
CA LYS A 142 4.39 -12.99 6.41
C LYS A 142 4.96 -11.60 6.70
N LEU A 143 4.40 -10.55 6.09
CA LEU A 143 4.78 -9.17 6.39
C LEU A 143 4.55 -8.84 7.86
N LEU A 144 3.36 -9.11 8.41
CA LEU A 144 3.05 -8.83 9.82
C LEU A 144 4.02 -9.53 10.77
N LYS A 145 4.36 -10.79 10.50
CA LYS A 145 5.35 -11.54 11.29
C LYS A 145 6.73 -10.87 11.22
N GLN A 146 7.20 -10.50 10.04
CA GLN A 146 8.49 -9.81 9.87
C GLN A 146 8.55 -8.45 10.56
N TYR A 147 7.43 -7.72 10.63
CA TYR A 147 7.36 -6.46 11.38
C TYR A 147 7.43 -6.68 12.89
N ARG A 148 6.80 -7.74 13.40
CA ARG A 148 6.82 -8.09 14.82
C ARG A 148 8.20 -8.55 15.28
N ASP A 149 8.86 -9.39 14.48
CA ASP A 149 10.16 -9.99 14.85
C ASP A 149 11.34 -8.99 14.72
N ARG A 150 11.13 -7.81 14.13
CA ARG A 150 12.12 -6.71 14.05
C ARG A 150 11.98 -5.65 15.15
N LYS A 151 10.99 -5.80 16.03
CA LYS A 151 10.71 -4.86 17.13
C LYS A 151 11.33 -5.39 18.41
#